data_AF-A0A3M2CCN6-F1
#
_entry.id   AF-A0A3M2CCN6-F1
#
_cell.length_a   1.000
_cell.length_b   1.000
_cell.length_c   1.000
_cell.angle_alpha   90.00
_cell.angle_beta   90.00
_cell.angle_gamma   90.00
#
_symmetry.space_group_name_H-M   'P 1'
#
loop_
_entity.id
_entity.type
_entity.pdbx_description
1 polymer ?
#
loop_
_entity_poly.entity_id
_entity_poly.type
_entity_poly.pdbx_seq_one_letter_code
_entity_poly.pdbx_strand_id
1 'polypeptide(L)'
;MKPTRLLLTALLITASLVARPAPASAQTFAIRQLDYFDHDGLVEPNTEWAQFDVTYDPGSDAQWLNVVLVGPAGPSVLSAPWIVRNHPLLAIADVGPDQRTSSTYFDLGIIRGVDVTGLPIGILVSITSQPLTAAPTTGEFVSLVIGRFQNLVNKGVPSGDNAVNPPSPDLFEWSLPGLDFKAVIYKGMPNVVQESHFCGPGAAANSLHFLKPGGLDQTLEETQSELAKNMANNNDGNWDDAEASGKLKFVKDKKLDLELHYTGGEKLPKVGDFVDPGGNGVARNDGAFSCKWLADQLMMGQDVELMTRTHWVVVAGVIRWGDVCIVIFRDDPFQKGAATTAMQKAEIAKRYVVTRYDGSDGTINLGNGREPLLTALAESPKKKLWVPASSTASIVVLALLLAAALGIARNRRRRPAAG
;
A
#
# COMPACT_ATOMS: atom_id res chain seq x y z
N MET A 1 -38.04 -46.14 34.91
CA MET A 1 -37.34 -45.89 33.62
C MET A 1 -36.83 -44.46 33.60
N LYS A 2 -35.58 -44.25 33.20
CA LYS A 2 -34.76 -43.04 33.44
C LYS A 2 -35.03 -41.93 32.41
N PRO A 3 -35.21 -40.65 32.81
CA PRO A 3 -35.00 -39.50 31.93
C PRO A 3 -33.62 -38.90 32.23
N THR A 4 -32.58 -39.34 31.53
CA THR A 4 -31.21 -38.82 31.73
C THR A 4 -30.45 -38.68 30.41
N ARG A 5 -31.13 -38.26 29.34
CA ARG A 5 -30.52 -38.09 28.01
C ARG A 5 -30.92 -36.81 27.27
N LEU A 6 -31.45 -35.81 27.96
CA LEU A 6 -31.86 -34.54 27.33
C LEU A 6 -31.23 -33.28 27.95
N LEU A 7 -30.15 -33.44 28.74
CA LEU A 7 -29.40 -32.32 29.32
C LEU A 7 -27.95 -32.21 28.83
N LEU A 8 -27.50 -33.08 27.90
CA LEU A 8 -26.15 -33.02 27.35
C LEU A 8 -26.05 -32.27 26.00
N THR A 9 -27.19 -31.99 25.35
CA THR A 9 -27.22 -31.21 24.09
C THR A 9 -27.31 -29.71 24.33
N ALA A 10 -27.69 -29.27 25.54
CA ALA A 10 -27.71 -27.85 25.93
C ALA A 10 -26.37 -27.36 26.52
N LEU A 11 -25.49 -28.27 26.97
CA LEU A 11 -24.16 -27.94 27.50
C LEU A 11 -23.04 -28.01 26.45
N LEU A 12 -23.41 -28.34 25.21
CA LEU A 12 -22.60 -28.16 24.00
C LEU A 12 -23.16 -27.03 23.13
N ILE A 13 -23.88 -26.07 23.74
CA ILE A 13 -23.66 -24.66 23.37
C ILE A 13 -22.27 -24.37 23.93
N THR A 14 -21.30 -24.85 23.17
CA THR A 14 -19.91 -24.48 23.22
C THR A 14 -19.94 -22.98 23.44
N ALA A 15 -19.36 -22.54 24.54
CA ALA A 15 -18.71 -21.27 24.56
C ALA A 15 -17.67 -21.31 23.43
N SER A 16 -18.15 -21.13 22.19
CA SER A 16 -17.56 -20.20 21.27
C SER A 16 -17.58 -18.87 22.03
N LEU A 17 -16.70 -18.74 23.03
CA LEU A 17 -15.97 -17.51 23.20
C LEU A 17 -15.50 -17.23 21.79
N VAL A 18 -16.27 -16.39 21.09
CA VAL A 18 -15.82 -15.73 19.88
C VAL A 18 -14.60 -15.02 20.40
N ALA A 19 -13.43 -15.66 20.25
CA ALA A 19 -12.17 -15.11 20.67
C ALA A 19 -12.16 -13.75 20.00
N ARG A 20 -12.29 -12.69 20.81
CA ARG A 20 -12.34 -11.35 20.25
C ARG A 20 -11.07 -11.24 19.40
N PRO A 21 -11.20 -10.80 18.14
CA PRO A 21 -10.05 -10.65 17.28
C PRO A 21 -8.99 -9.88 18.06
N ALA A 22 -7.81 -10.48 18.21
CA ALA A 22 -6.74 -9.86 18.97
C ALA A 22 -6.39 -8.56 18.23
N PRO A 23 -6.51 -7.38 18.88
CA PRO A 23 -6.15 -6.15 18.23
C PRO A 23 -4.67 -6.19 17.89
N ALA A 24 -4.30 -5.62 16.75
CA ALA A 24 -2.92 -5.29 16.46
C ALA A 24 -2.39 -4.44 17.62
N SER A 25 -1.26 -4.87 18.19
CA SER A 25 -0.47 -4.07 19.10
C SER A 25 0.52 -3.27 18.26
N ALA A 26 0.30 -1.96 18.15
CA ALA A 26 1.36 -1.08 17.70
C ALA A 26 2.44 -1.03 18.79
N GLN A 27 3.68 -1.31 18.41
CA GLN A 27 4.78 -1.45 19.34
C GLN A 27 5.67 -0.22 19.38
N THR A 28 5.94 0.38 18.21
CA THR A 28 6.82 1.54 18.11
C THR A 28 6.32 2.51 17.05
N PHE A 29 6.53 3.80 17.34
CA PHE A 29 6.20 4.91 16.45
C PHE A 29 7.46 5.73 16.21
N ALA A 30 7.63 6.19 14.97
CA ALA A 30 8.65 7.17 14.65
C ALA A 30 8.05 8.26 13.74
N ILE A 31 8.44 9.50 13.99
CA ILE A 31 8.21 10.63 13.09
C ILE A 31 9.58 11.16 12.71
N ARG A 32 9.85 11.24 11.42
CA ARG A 32 11.16 11.63 10.89
C ARG A 32 10.97 12.70 9.82
N GLN A 33 11.53 13.90 10.02
CA GLN A 33 11.49 14.96 9.01
C GLN A 33 12.30 14.53 7.78
N LEU A 34 11.78 14.80 6.59
CA LEU A 34 12.42 14.44 5.32
C LEU A 34 13.47 15.47 4.93
N ASP A 35 14.63 14.94 4.55
CA ASP A 35 15.61 15.60 3.71
C ASP A 35 15.61 14.89 2.34
N TYR A 36 15.47 15.64 1.26
CA TYR A 36 15.61 15.10 -0.09
C TYR A 36 17.06 15.15 -0.57
N PHE A 37 17.54 14.01 -1.00
CA PHE A 37 18.85 13.85 -1.62
C PHE A 37 18.69 13.45 -3.09
N ASP A 38 19.64 13.82 -3.93
CA ASP A 38 19.86 13.22 -5.24
C ASP A 38 21.24 12.55 -5.26
N HIS A 39 21.72 12.17 -6.45
CA HIS A 39 23.04 11.59 -6.62
C HIS A 39 24.19 12.58 -6.33
N ASP A 40 23.96 13.89 -6.46
CA ASP A 40 24.95 14.94 -6.20
C ASP A 40 25.01 15.33 -4.71
N GLY A 41 23.98 14.98 -3.94
CA GLY A 41 23.96 15.11 -2.50
C GLY A 41 22.61 15.62 -1.99
N LEU A 42 22.66 16.41 -0.91
CA LEU A 42 21.46 17.01 -0.34
C LEU A 42 20.91 18.06 -1.30
N VAL A 43 19.69 17.84 -1.80
CA VAL A 43 18.98 18.78 -2.68
C VAL A 43 18.13 19.71 -1.85
N GLU A 44 17.41 19.16 -0.88
CA GLU A 44 16.44 19.90 -0.11
C GLU A 44 16.44 19.46 1.36
N PRO A 45 17.09 20.23 2.25
CA PRO A 45 17.04 19.95 3.68
C PRO A 45 15.75 20.44 4.32
N ASN A 46 15.40 19.80 5.44
CA ASN A 46 14.38 20.23 6.39
C ASN A 46 13.06 20.56 5.69
N THR A 47 12.60 19.64 4.87
CA THR A 47 11.35 19.83 4.13
C THR A 47 10.17 19.96 5.10
N GLU A 48 9.06 20.51 4.64
CA GLU A 48 7.79 20.51 5.38
C GLU A 48 7.20 19.10 5.56
N TRP A 49 7.88 18.06 5.06
CA TRP A 49 7.39 16.69 5.06
C TRP A 49 8.02 15.86 6.18
N ALA A 50 7.24 14.91 6.68
CA ALA A 50 7.73 13.86 7.54
C ALA A 50 7.23 12.48 7.11
N GLN A 51 8.03 11.48 7.44
CA GLN A 51 7.63 10.10 7.41
C GLN A 51 7.14 9.72 8.80
N PHE A 52 5.93 9.18 8.86
CA PHE A 52 5.42 8.46 10.02
C PHE A 52 5.61 6.96 9.79
N ASP A 53 6.23 6.29 10.76
CA ASP A 53 6.39 4.85 10.80
C ASP A 53 5.67 4.26 12.00
N VAL A 54 4.93 3.19 11.74
CA VAL A 54 4.40 2.31 12.77
C VAL A 54 4.97 0.92 12.58
N THR A 55 5.55 0.39 13.64
CA THR A 55 5.86 -1.04 13.71
C THR A 55 4.81 -1.72 14.58
N TYR A 56 4.18 -2.77 14.06
CA TYR A 56 3.04 -3.43 14.70
C TYR A 56 3.09 -4.95 14.54
N ASP A 57 2.46 -5.64 15.49
CA ASP A 57 2.08 -7.04 15.32
C ASP A 57 0.74 -7.11 14.57
N PRO A 58 0.66 -7.80 13.43
CA PRO A 58 -0.59 -7.93 12.70
C PRO A 58 -1.69 -8.57 13.56
N GLY A 59 -2.83 -7.89 13.70
CA GLY A 59 -4.03 -8.42 14.35
C GLY A 59 -4.74 -9.46 13.49
N SER A 60 -5.79 -10.09 14.01
CA SER A 60 -6.55 -11.08 13.22
C SER A 60 -7.40 -10.46 12.12
N ASP A 61 -7.77 -9.19 12.27
CA ASP A 61 -8.52 -8.40 11.28
C ASP A 61 -7.74 -7.11 10.97
N ALA A 62 -8.06 -6.50 9.82
CA ALA A 62 -7.54 -5.18 9.48
C ALA A 62 -8.04 -4.13 10.48
N GLN A 63 -7.16 -3.22 10.86
CA GLN A 63 -7.45 -2.15 11.81
C GLN A 63 -6.99 -0.80 11.27
N TRP A 64 -7.40 0.27 11.95
CA TRP A 64 -7.19 1.63 11.51
C TRP A 64 -6.49 2.43 12.59
N LEU A 65 -5.25 2.80 12.30
CA LEU A 65 -4.41 3.66 13.12
C LEU A 65 -4.75 5.12 12.86
N ASN A 66 -4.94 5.84 13.95
CA ASN A 66 -5.25 7.26 13.99
C ASN A 66 -4.27 7.94 14.94
N VAL A 67 -3.60 8.97 14.46
CA VAL A 67 -2.56 9.70 15.19
C VAL A 67 -2.82 11.19 15.05
N VAL A 68 -2.96 11.86 16.19
CA VAL A 68 -3.12 13.32 16.26
C VAL A 68 -2.02 13.91 17.11
N LEU A 69 -1.53 15.09 16.73
CA LEU A 69 -0.55 15.83 17.51
C LEU A 69 -1.21 16.39 18.77
N VAL A 70 -0.56 16.23 19.92
CA VAL A 70 -1.02 16.75 21.20
C VAL A 70 -0.08 17.88 21.63
N GLY A 71 -0.64 19.06 21.88
CA GLY A 71 0.14 20.21 22.34
C GLY A 71 0.84 19.98 23.68
N PRO A 72 1.85 20.80 24.03
CA PRO A 72 2.63 20.65 25.25
C PRO A 72 1.82 20.78 26.56
N ALA A 73 0.59 21.30 26.50
CA ALA A 73 -0.33 21.42 27.64
C ALA A 73 -1.28 20.21 27.80
N GLY A 74 -1.03 19.10 27.09
CA GLY A 74 -1.93 17.94 27.05
C GLY A 74 -3.02 18.08 25.96
N PRO A 75 -3.99 17.16 25.92
CA PRO A 75 -5.03 17.12 24.89
C PRO A 75 -6.02 18.28 25.02
N SER A 76 -5.65 19.47 24.54
CA SER A 76 -6.64 20.48 24.15
C SER A 76 -7.22 20.04 22.80
N VAL A 77 -8.34 19.30 22.87
CA VAL A 77 -9.02 18.60 21.76
C VAL A 77 -9.48 19.50 20.60
N LEU A 78 -9.39 20.82 20.75
CA LEU A 78 -9.85 21.77 19.75
C LEU A 78 -8.66 22.16 18.86
N SER A 79 -8.58 21.55 17.67
CA SER A 79 -7.64 21.79 16.55
C SER A 79 -6.32 20.99 16.49
N ALA A 80 -6.19 19.88 17.21
CA ALA A 80 -5.03 18.98 17.03
C ALA A 80 -4.93 18.52 15.55
N PRO A 81 -3.86 18.87 14.81
CA PRO A 81 -3.71 18.44 13.43
C PRO A 81 -3.57 16.92 13.38
N TRP A 82 -4.27 16.30 12.45
CA TRP A 82 -4.06 14.91 12.09
C TRP A 82 -2.62 14.75 11.59
N ILE A 83 -1.87 13.86 12.22
CA ILE A 83 -0.61 13.37 11.67
C ILE A 83 -0.94 12.27 10.68
N VAL A 84 -1.75 11.31 11.12
CA VAL A 84 -2.18 10.18 10.32
C VAL A 84 -3.63 9.87 10.64
N ARG A 85 -4.46 9.75 9.61
CA ARG A 85 -5.88 9.40 9.77
C ARG A 85 -6.20 8.14 8.99
N ASN A 86 -6.77 7.16 9.68
CA ASN A 86 -7.19 5.89 9.07
C ASN A 86 -6.08 5.21 8.28
N HIS A 87 -4.89 5.11 8.85
CA HIS A 87 -3.82 4.31 8.27
C HIS A 87 -4.11 2.82 8.52
N PRO A 88 -4.18 1.99 7.48
CA PRO A 88 -4.53 0.58 7.62
C PRO A 88 -3.37 -0.19 8.28
N LEU A 89 -3.68 -0.88 9.36
CA LEU A 89 -2.85 -1.93 9.94
C LEU A 89 -3.34 -3.27 9.40
N LEU A 90 -2.49 -3.94 8.64
CA LEU A 90 -2.87 -5.12 7.86
C LEU A 90 -3.02 -6.35 8.76
N ALA A 91 -3.95 -7.25 8.42
CA ALA A 91 -4.19 -8.43 9.23
C ALA A 91 -3.08 -9.49 9.07
N ILE A 92 -2.93 -10.37 10.06
CA ILE A 92 -2.09 -11.57 9.98
C ILE A 92 -2.43 -12.43 8.75
N ALA A 93 -3.71 -12.43 8.36
CA ALA A 93 -4.21 -13.11 7.18
C ALA A 93 -3.72 -12.49 5.87
N ASP A 94 -3.19 -11.25 5.89
CA ASP A 94 -2.72 -10.50 4.72
C ASP A 94 -1.20 -10.39 4.66
N VAL A 95 -0.53 -10.32 5.82
CA VAL A 95 0.92 -10.07 5.89
C VAL A 95 1.70 -11.13 6.67
N GLY A 96 1.05 -12.14 7.24
CA GLY A 96 1.70 -13.16 8.06
C GLY A 96 1.94 -12.71 9.52
N PRO A 97 2.48 -13.60 10.38
CA PRO A 97 2.58 -13.38 11.83
C PRO A 97 3.73 -12.46 12.24
N ASP A 98 4.71 -12.26 11.36
CA ASP A 98 5.88 -11.47 11.69
C ASP A 98 5.54 -9.99 11.81
N GLN A 99 6.22 -9.32 12.72
CA GLN A 99 6.14 -7.88 12.89
C GLN A 99 6.36 -7.13 11.57
N ARG A 100 5.54 -6.11 11.32
CA ARG A 100 5.56 -5.29 10.11
C ARG A 100 5.80 -3.82 10.42
N THR A 101 6.46 -3.14 9.49
CA THR A 101 6.59 -1.69 9.48
C THR A 101 5.79 -1.14 8.31
N SER A 102 4.88 -0.23 8.63
CA SER A 102 4.10 0.51 7.64
C SER A 102 4.40 1.99 7.75
N SER A 103 4.54 2.62 6.59
CA SER A 103 5.02 3.98 6.47
C SER A 103 4.04 4.84 5.69
N THR A 104 3.89 6.10 6.08
CA THR A 104 3.16 7.11 5.32
C THR A 104 3.89 8.45 5.41
N TYR A 105 3.81 9.23 4.34
CA TYR A 105 4.30 10.61 4.34
C TYR A 105 3.16 11.56 4.72
N PHE A 106 3.47 12.62 5.43
CA PHE A 106 2.52 13.67 5.82
C PHE A 106 3.22 15.03 5.90
N ASP A 107 2.43 16.10 5.83
CA ASP A 107 2.89 17.48 5.98
C ASP A 107 2.93 17.86 7.48
N LEU A 108 4.06 18.37 7.93
CA LEU A 108 4.30 18.83 9.31
C LEU A 108 3.55 20.13 9.64
N GLY A 109 3.00 20.83 8.65
CA GLY A 109 2.37 22.14 8.80
C GLY A 109 3.38 23.25 9.10
N ILE A 110 4.64 23.07 8.70
CA ILE A 110 5.73 24.03 8.89
C ILE A 110 6.16 24.62 7.56
N ILE A 111 6.84 25.76 7.60
CA ILE A 111 7.46 26.33 6.41
C ILE A 111 8.69 25.48 6.06
N ARG A 112 8.84 25.16 4.76
CA ARG A 112 10.02 24.50 4.19
C ARG A 112 11.33 25.16 4.67
N GLY A 113 12.32 24.35 5.01
CA GLY A 113 13.64 24.78 5.50
C GLY A 113 13.75 24.90 7.02
N VAL A 114 12.63 24.82 7.75
CA VAL A 114 12.64 24.83 9.23
C VAL A 114 13.02 23.44 9.75
N ASP A 115 14.17 23.35 10.42
CA ASP A 115 14.59 22.11 11.09
C ASP A 115 13.79 21.90 12.38
N VAL A 116 13.01 20.82 12.43
CA VAL A 116 12.28 20.38 13.63
C VAL A 116 12.85 19.07 14.19
N THR A 117 13.98 18.59 13.67
CA THR A 117 14.70 17.44 14.22
C THR A 117 15.08 17.70 15.68
N GLY A 118 14.90 16.71 16.56
CA GLY A 118 15.17 16.85 17.98
C GLY A 118 14.04 17.50 18.78
N LEU A 119 12.98 18.01 18.13
CA LEU A 119 11.82 18.57 18.82
C LEU A 119 11.02 17.45 19.50
N PRO A 120 10.81 17.51 20.83
CA PRO A 120 9.91 16.58 21.51
C PRO A 120 8.46 16.94 21.18
N ILE A 121 7.67 15.93 20.84
CA ILE A 121 6.24 16.07 20.59
C ILE A 121 5.45 14.98 21.32
N GLY A 122 4.22 15.32 21.70
CA GLY A 122 3.24 14.36 22.18
C GLY A 122 2.30 13.96 21.06
N ILE A 123 1.95 12.69 20.95
CA ILE A 123 0.92 12.20 20.05
C ILE A 123 -0.13 11.42 20.83
N LEU A 124 -1.37 11.46 20.36
CA LEU A 124 -2.44 10.57 20.82
C LEU A 124 -2.70 9.53 19.73
N VAL A 125 -2.57 8.27 20.11
CA VAL A 125 -2.70 7.11 19.24
C VAL A 125 -4.01 6.38 19.53
N SER A 126 -4.78 6.12 18.48
CA SER A 126 -6.01 5.32 18.57
C SER A 126 -6.03 4.27 17.47
N ILE A 127 -6.19 3.00 17.86
CA ILE A 127 -6.37 1.88 16.94
C ILE A 127 -7.82 1.42 17.03
N THR A 128 -8.47 1.37 15.87
CA THR A 128 -9.92 1.14 15.78
C THR A 128 -10.22 0.05 14.75
N SER A 129 -11.33 -0.67 14.92
CA SER A 129 -11.77 -1.69 13.96
C SER A 129 -12.46 -1.11 12.73
N GLN A 130 -12.74 0.20 12.73
CA GLN A 130 -13.41 0.93 11.65
C GLN A 130 -12.78 2.31 11.49
N PRO A 131 -12.76 2.89 10.28
CA PRO A 131 -12.26 4.24 10.08
C PRO A 131 -12.96 5.30 10.93
N LEU A 132 -12.20 6.29 11.40
CA LEU A 132 -12.69 7.44 12.15
C LEU A 132 -13.05 8.62 11.24
N THR A 133 -14.17 9.25 11.58
CA THR A 133 -14.74 10.42 10.91
C THR A 133 -14.37 11.74 11.62
N ALA A 134 -13.81 11.67 12.83
CA ALA A 134 -13.33 12.79 13.63
C ALA A 134 -12.07 12.40 14.41
N ALA A 135 -11.30 13.40 14.87
CA ALA A 135 -10.10 13.18 15.67
C ALA A 135 -10.43 12.36 16.93
N PRO A 136 -9.64 11.33 17.27
CA PRO A 136 -9.86 10.58 18.50
C PRO A 136 -9.69 11.49 19.72
N THR A 137 -10.63 11.43 20.65
CA THR A 137 -10.53 12.14 21.94
C THR A 137 -9.93 11.27 23.05
N THR A 138 -9.78 9.97 22.78
CA THR A 138 -9.20 8.96 23.69
C THR A 138 -8.20 8.12 22.93
N GLY A 139 -7.12 7.71 23.60
CA GLY A 139 -6.06 6.92 23.01
C GLY A 139 -4.88 6.76 23.96
N GLU A 140 -3.85 6.08 23.48
CA GLU A 140 -2.56 6.03 24.14
C GLU A 140 -1.79 7.32 23.87
N PHE A 141 -1.29 7.97 24.92
CA PHE A 141 -0.38 9.10 24.76
C PHE A 141 1.04 8.59 24.60
N VAL A 142 1.72 9.02 23.55
CA VAL A 142 3.12 8.67 23.29
C VAL A 142 3.92 9.95 23.17
N SER A 143 5.03 10.02 23.90
CA SER A 143 6.03 11.07 23.75
C SER A 143 7.13 10.58 22.83
N LEU A 144 7.49 11.38 21.83
CA LEU A 144 8.53 11.05 20.86
C LEU A 144 9.35 12.28 20.50
N VAL A 145 10.49 12.06 19.87
CA VAL A 145 11.35 13.11 19.33
C VAL A 145 11.35 12.99 17.82
N ILE A 146 11.13 14.10 17.13
CA ILE A 146 11.19 14.11 15.66
C ILE A 146 12.62 13.77 15.23
N GLY A 147 12.76 12.67 14.51
CA GLY A 147 14.03 12.24 13.90
C GLY A 147 14.24 12.87 12.53
N ARG A 148 15.24 12.36 11.82
CA ARG A 148 15.57 12.75 10.45
C ARG A 148 15.50 11.53 9.54
N PHE A 149 14.95 11.70 8.33
CA PHE A 149 14.88 10.67 7.31
C PHE A 149 15.47 11.20 6.01
N GLN A 150 16.42 10.45 5.45
CA GLN A 150 16.94 10.70 4.12
C GLN A 150 16.03 9.99 3.11
N ASN A 151 15.55 10.73 2.14
CA ASN A 151 14.82 10.19 0.99
C ASN A 151 15.55 10.55 -0.30
N LEU A 152 15.90 9.57 -1.13
CA LEU A 152 16.59 9.82 -2.38
C LEU A 152 15.56 10.10 -3.50
N VAL A 153 15.45 11.37 -3.89
CA VAL A 153 14.68 11.79 -5.06
C VAL A 153 15.48 11.44 -6.30
N ASN A 154 14.87 10.63 -7.16
CA ASN A 154 15.45 10.33 -8.45
C ASN A 154 15.32 11.54 -9.38
N LYS A 155 16.41 11.92 -10.07
CA LYS A 155 16.33 12.76 -11.29
C LYS A 155 15.79 11.99 -12.50
N GLY A 156 14.92 11.01 -12.26
CA GLY A 156 14.49 9.99 -13.21
C GLY A 156 13.69 10.49 -14.43
N VAL A 157 13.57 11.81 -14.60
CA VAL A 157 13.07 12.46 -15.81
C VAL A 157 13.70 13.87 -15.92
N PRO A 158 14.32 14.23 -17.07
CA PRO A 158 14.72 15.61 -17.33
C PRO A 158 13.45 16.48 -17.45
N SER A 159 13.32 17.51 -16.59
CA SER A 159 12.26 18.56 -16.57
C SER A 159 11.08 18.44 -15.59
N GLY A 160 11.23 17.78 -14.45
CA GLY A 160 10.29 17.94 -13.34
C GLY A 160 10.60 19.17 -12.50
N ASP A 161 9.67 20.10 -12.37
CA ASP A 161 9.70 21.10 -11.30
C ASP A 161 9.76 20.33 -9.96
N ASN A 162 10.87 20.43 -9.20
CA ASN A 162 11.04 19.74 -7.91
C ASN A 162 10.15 20.36 -6.80
N ALA A 163 9.26 21.27 -7.17
CA ALA A 163 8.20 21.76 -6.31
C ALA A 163 7.23 20.61 -6.02
N VAL A 164 7.59 19.81 -5.01
CA VAL A 164 6.66 18.91 -4.33
C VAL A 164 5.48 19.76 -3.90
N ASN A 165 4.36 19.64 -4.61
CA ASN A 165 3.16 20.38 -4.25
C ASN A 165 2.69 19.88 -2.89
N PRO A 166 2.32 20.79 -1.95
CA PRO A 166 1.75 20.37 -0.68
C PRO A 166 0.55 19.46 -0.97
N PRO A 167 0.34 18.40 -0.18
CA PRO A 167 -0.89 17.66 -0.34
C PRO A 167 -2.02 18.66 -0.01
N SER A 168 -3.14 18.59 -0.73
CA SER A 168 -4.35 19.19 -0.15
C SER A 168 -4.45 18.64 1.28
N PRO A 169 -4.66 19.49 2.31
CA PRO A 169 -4.97 19.05 3.67
C PRO A 169 -6.37 18.47 3.67
N ASP A 170 -6.68 17.56 2.73
CA ASP A 170 -7.96 16.92 2.51
C ASP A 170 -8.32 16.28 3.83
N LEU A 171 -9.09 17.08 4.57
CA LEU A 171 -9.85 16.73 5.74
C LEU A 171 -10.62 15.51 5.30
N PHE A 172 -10.18 14.34 5.76
CA PHE A 172 -10.78 13.06 5.39
C PHE A 172 -12.22 12.94 5.95
N GLU A 173 -13.14 13.85 5.64
CA GLU A 173 -14.52 13.79 6.10
C GLU A 173 -15.21 12.58 5.44
N TRP A 174 -15.32 11.48 6.19
CA TRP A 174 -16.02 10.29 5.73
C TRP A 174 -17.36 10.19 6.45
N SER A 175 -18.44 9.99 5.69
CA SER A 175 -19.67 9.40 6.20
C SER A 175 -19.81 8.02 5.55
N LEU A 176 -20.00 6.98 6.35
CA LEU A 176 -20.03 5.60 5.85
C LEU A 176 -21.47 5.04 5.87
N PRO A 177 -22.10 4.96 4.69
CA PRO A 177 -23.08 3.91 4.44
C PRO A 177 -22.70 3.12 3.16
N GLY A 178 -22.14 1.90 3.27
CA GLY A 178 -22.27 0.88 2.20
C GLY A 178 -21.07 0.00 1.78
N LEU A 179 -21.26 -1.31 1.99
CA LEU A 179 -20.98 -2.56 1.23
C LEU A 179 -19.91 -2.73 0.10
N ASP A 180 -19.15 -1.75 -0.40
CA ASP A 180 -18.16 -1.98 -1.50
C ASP A 180 -16.69 -1.88 -1.04
N PHE A 181 -16.38 -2.46 0.12
CA PHE A 181 -15.00 -2.60 0.59
C PHE A 181 -14.30 -3.74 -0.16
N LYS A 182 -13.17 -3.44 -0.79
CA LYS A 182 -12.28 -4.42 -1.43
C LYS A 182 -10.86 -4.20 -0.93
N ALA A 183 -10.22 -5.26 -0.45
CA ALA A 183 -8.80 -5.26 -0.12
C ALA A 183 -8.14 -6.44 -0.83
N VAL A 184 -7.06 -6.17 -1.56
CA VAL A 184 -6.18 -7.19 -2.12
C VAL A 184 -4.77 -6.85 -1.69
N ILE A 185 -4.11 -7.77 -0.99
CA ILE A 185 -2.77 -7.56 -0.45
C ILE A 185 -1.95 -8.81 -0.71
N TYR A 186 -0.82 -8.63 -1.38
CA TYR A 186 0.10 -9.67 -1.74
C TYR A 186 1.10 -9.94 -0.63
N LYS A 187 1.08 -11.20 -0.17
CA LYS A 187 2.08 -11.72 0.75
C LYS A 187 3.39 -11.95 0.03
N GLY A 188 4.48 -11.49 0.65
CA GLY A 188 5.82 -11.84 0.20
C GLY A 188 6.22 -11.21 -1.13
N MET A 189 5.57 -10.11 -1.52
CA MET A 189 6.09 -9.26 -2.60
C MET A 189 7.53 -8.85 -2.22
N PRO A 190 8.54 -9.24 -3.02
CA PRO A 190 9.92 -8.93 -2.71
C PRO A 190 10.19 -7.41 -2.81
N ASN A 191 11.35 -7.00 -2.32
CA ASN A 191 11.81 -5.63 -2.47
C ASN A 191 13.34 -5.62 -2.63
N VAL A 192 13.78 -5.56 -3.89
CA VAL A 192 15.19 -5.54 -4.25
C VAL A 192 15.85 -4.25 -3.81
N VAL A 193 17.11 -4.34 -3.42
CA VAL A 193 17.97 -3.15 -3.24
C VAL A 193 18.25 -2.57 -4.62
N GLN A 194 18.01 -1.29 -4.78
CA GLN A 194 18.14 -0.59 -6.06
C GLN A 194 19.41 0.25 -6.08
N GLU A 195 20.03 0.39 -7.24
CA GLU A 195 20.97 1.47 -7.52
C GLU A 195 20.20 2.76 -7.85
N SER A 196 20.89 3.90 -7.84
CA SER A 196 20.29 5.17 -8.27
C SER A 196 19.71 5.01 -9.67
N HIS A 197 18.49 5.52 -9.89
CA HIS A 197 17.77 5.42 -11.17
C HIS A 197 17.31 4.00 -11.56
N PHE A 198 17.36 3.01 -10.66
CA PHE A 198 16.89 1.64 -10.94
C PHE A 198 15.47 1.38 -10.42
N CYS A 199 14.67 2.43 -10.20
CA CYS A 199 13.30 2.26 -9.69
C CYS A 199 12.41 1.44 -10.62
N GLY A 200 12.44 1.68 -11.94
CA GLY A 200 11.71 0.89 -12.95
C GLY A 200 12.17 -0.57 -12.97
N PRO A 201 13.45 -0.85 -13.31
CA PRO A 201 13.97 -2.21 -13.33
C PRO A 201 13.79 -2.96 -12.01
N GLY A 202 13.89 -2.25 -10.88
CA GLY A 202 13.69 -2.82 -9.54
C GLY A 202 12.22 -3.16 -9.26
N ALA A 203 11.28 -2.30 -9.65
CA ALA A 203 9.85 -2.59 -9.56
C ALA A 203 9.47 -3.80 -10.42
N ALA A 204 9.92 -3.84 -11.68
CA ALA A 204 9.68 -4.96 -12.58
C ALA A 204 10.34 -6.27 -12.10
N ALA A 205 11.56 -6.22 -11.54
CA ALA A 205 12.19 -7.40 -10.96
C ALA A 205 11.38 -7.95 -9.77
N ASN A 206 10.88 -7.07 -8.90
CA ASN A 206 10.04 -7.46 -7.78
C ASN A 206 8.73 -8.12 -8.26
N SER A 207 8.10 -7.53 -9.27
CA SER A 207 6.88 -8.03 -9.90
C SER A 207 7.08 -9.46 -10.46
N LEU A 208 8.10 -9.67 -11.30
CA LEU A 208 8.34 -10.96 -11.94
C LEU A 208 8.67 -12.06 -10.92
N HIS A 209 9.40 -11.72 -9.86
CA HIS A 209 9.70 -12.65 -8.76
C HIS A 209 8.49 -12.96 -7.88
N PHE A 210 7.51 -12.05 -7.80
CA PHE A 210 6.24 -12.32 -7.16
C PHE A 210 5.38 -13.26 -8.00
N LEU A 211 5.23 -13.01 -9.30
CA LEU A 211 4.47 -13.87 -10.20
C LEU A 211 5.06 -15.28 -10.31
N LYS A 212 6.39 -15.42 -10.14
CA LYS A 212 7.13 -16.66 -10.34
C LYS A 212 6.74 -17.38 -11.63
N PRO A 213 6.78 -16.69 -12.79
CA PRO A 213 6.48 -17.34 -14.05
C PRO A 213 7.46 -18.51 -14.24
N GLY A 214 6.97 -19.64 -14.76
CA GLY A 214 7.84 -20.77 -15.04
C GLY A 214 9.00 -20.35 -15.94
N GLY A 215 10.23 -20.72 -15.58
CA GLY A 215 11.44 -20.39 -16.33
C GLY A 215 12.27 -19.22 -15.80
N LEU A 216 11.88 -18.59 -14.68
CA LEU A 216 12.71 -17.58 -14.01
C LEU A 216 13.59 -18.24 -12.92
N ASP A 217 14.80 -18.65 -13.28
CA ASP A 217 15.78 -19.25 -12.35
C ASP A 217 16.79 -18.24 -11.76
N GLN A 218 16.74 -16.99 -12.22
CA GLN A 218 17.64 -15.91 -11.80
C GLN A 218 17.34 -15.42 -10.39
N THR A 219 18.34 -14.86 -9.72
CA THR A 219 18.10 -14.09 -8.49
C THR A 219 17.36 -12.78 -8.80
N LEU A 220 16.87 -12.13 -7.74
CA LEU A 220 16.17 -10.85 -7.84
C LEU A 220 17.10 -9.75 -8.42
N GLU A 221 18.34 -9.70 -7.97
CA GLU A 221 19.36 -8.75 -8.43
C GLU A 221 19.81 -9.02 -9.88
N GLU A 222 19.93 -10.29 -10.26
CA GLU A 222 20.22 -10.70 -11.65
C GLU A 222 19.09 -10.28 -12.59
N THR A 223 17.85 -10.46 -12.15
CA THR A 223 16.64 -10.07 -12.91
C THR A 223 16.60 -8.56 -13.10
N GLN A 224 16.81 -7.78 -12.03
CA GLN A 224 16.88 -6.32 -12.10
C GLN A 224 17.98 -5.84 -13.05
N SER A 225 19.18 -6.43 -12.95
CA SER A 225 20.32 -6.04 -13.80
C SER A 225 20.08 -6.31 -15.28
N GLU A 226 19.37 -7.38 -15.61
CA GLU A 226 19.02 -7.73 -16.98
C GLU A 226 17.87 -6.85 -17.51
N LEU A 227 16.84 -6.59 -16.71
CA LEU A 227 15.78 -5.64 -17.04
C LEU A 227 16.35 -4.25 -17.29
N ALA A 228 17.25 -3.76 -16.44
CA ALA A 228 17.92 -2.47 -16.64
C ALA A 228 18.62 -2.38 -18.00
N LYS A 229 19.29 -3.45 -18.43
CA LYS A 229 19.90 -3.51 -19.78
C LYS A 229 18.85 -3.51 -20.88
N ASN A 230 17.78 -4.29 -20.73
CA ASN A 230 16.72 -4.40 -21.73
C ASN A 230 15.92 -3.11 -21.89
N MET A 231 15.77 -2.34 -20.82
CA MET A 231 15.12 -1.03 -20.82
C MET A 231 16.06 0.11 -21.26
N ALA A 232 17.33 -0.20 -21.53
CA ALA A 232 18.38 0.78 -21.77
C ALA A 232 18.49 1.84 -20.65
N ASN A 233 18.31 1.40 -19.40
CA ASN A 233 18.34 2.25 -18.22
C ASN A 233 19.67 3.01 -18.14
N ASN A 234 19.56 4.31 -17.90
CA ASN A 234 20.69 5.21 -17.81
C ASN A 234 20.57 6.07 -16.53
N ASN A 235 21.44 7.07 -16.38
CA ASN A 235 21.43 7.96 -15.20
C ASN A 235 20.19 8.87 -15.12
N ASP A 236 19.31 8.85 -16.13
CA ASP A 236 18.06 9.59 -16.16
C ASP A 236 16.85 8.69 -15.90
N GLY A 237 17.02 7.40 -15.59
CA GLY A 237 15.91 6.46 -15.39
C GLY A 237 15.20 6.04 -16.68
N ASN A 238 14.01 5.43 -16.53
CA ASN A 238 13.20 4.91 -17.63
C ASN A 238 11.84 5.60 -17.74
N TRP A 239 11.48 5.99 -18.96
CA TRP A 239 10.11 6.27 -19.33
C TRP A 239 9.30 4.98 -19.52
N ASP A 240 7.98 5.13 -19.54
CA ASP A 240 7.00 4.06 -19.68
C ASP A 240 7.13 3.22 -20.95
N ASP A 241 7.58 3.80 -22.07
CA ASP A 241 7.86 3.06 -23.30
C ASP A 241 9.11 2.19 -23.19
N ALA A 242 10.18 2.70 -22.57
CA ALA A 242 11.40 1.95 -22.32
C ALA A 242 11.17 0.80 -21.31
N GLU A 243 10.41 1.07 -20.25
CA GLU A 243 9.98 0.08 -19.27
C GLU A 243 9.19 -1.05 -19.96
N ALA A 244 8.15 -0.70 -20.74
CA ALA A 244 7.35 -1.67 -21.47
C ALA A 244 8.17 -2.49 -22.49
N SER A 245 9.03 -1.81 -23.27
CA SER A 245 9.89 -2.47 -24.28
C SER A 245 10.86 -3.44 -23.63
N GLY A 246 11.50 -3.04 -22.52
CA GLY A 246 12.44 -3.86 -21.80
C GLY A 246 11.79 -5.09 -21.16
N LYS A 247 10.57 -4.95 -20.63
CA LYS A 247 9.77 -6.06 -20.09
C LYS A 247 9.34 -7.02 -21.19
N LEU A 248 8.84 -6.52 -22.32
CA LEU A 248 8.49 -7.36 -23.49
C LEU A 248 9.70 -8.15 -24.00
N LYS A 249 10.87 -7.49 -24.08
CA LYS A 249 12.13 -8.16 -24.44
C LYS A 249 12.49 -9.25 -23.44
N PHE A 250 12.41 -8.97 -22.14
CA PHE A 250 12.72 -9.94 -21.09
C PHE A 250 11.79 -11.16 -21.15
N VAL A 251 10.47 -10.93 -21.25
CA VAL A 251 9.45 -11.97 -21.40
C VAL A 251 9.74 -12.86 -22.62
N LYS A 252 10.08 -12.26 -23.76
CA LYS A 252 10.43 -13.00 -24.98
C LYS A 252 11.72 -13.81 -24.83
N ASP A 253 12.79 -13.21 -24.32
CA ASP A 253 14.10 -13.85 -24.21
C ASP A 253 14.07 -15.02 -23.21
N LYS A 254 13.34 -14.86 -22.10
CA LYS A 254 13.14 -15.89 -21.07
C LYS A 254 11.99 -16.85 -21.39
N LYS A 255 11.26 -16.62 -22.49
CA LYS A 255 10.09 -17.41 -22.91
C LYS A 255 9.02 -17.53 -21.81
N LEU A 256 8.81 -16.45 -21.07
CA LEU A 256 7.80 -16.41 -20.02
C LEU A 256 6.41 -16.37 -20.65
N ASP A 257 5.46 -17.11 -20.07
CA ASP A 257 4.06 -17.14 -20.55
C ASP A 257 3.27 -15.95 -19.99
N LEU A 258 3.78 -14.73 -20.23
CA LEU A 258 3.22 -13.49 -19.72
C LEU A 258 2.74 -12.58 -20.86
N GLU A 259 1.64 -11.86 -20.62
CA GLU A 259 1.20 -10.69 -21.40
C GLU A 259 1.38 -9.43 -20.57
N LEU A 260 1.68 -8.32 -21.26
CA LEU A 260 1.86 -7.00 -20.64
C LEU A 260 0.65 -6.13 -20.96
N HIS A 261 0.12 -5.47 -19.95
CA HIS A 261 -0.96 -4.51 -20.03
C HIS A 261 -0.48 -3.16 -19.52
N TYR A 262 -1.12 -2.09 -19.98
CA TYR A 262 -0.88 -0.77 -19.43
C TYR A 262 -2.13 0.10 -19.42
N THR A 263 -2.12 1.10 -18.55
CA THR A 263 -3.05 2.23 -18.58
C THR A 263 -2.29 3.54 -18.52
N GLY A 264 -2.86 4.60 -19.09
CA GLY A 264 -2.20 5.90 -19.17
C GLY A 264 -1.12 5.93 -20.25
N GLY A 265 -0.04 6.67 -19.99
CA GLY A 265 1.09 6.79 -20.91
C GLY A 265 1.53 8.22 -21.17
N GLU A 266 2.80 8.52 -20.89
CA GLU A 266 3.47 9.74 -21.35
C GLU A 266 4.16 9.50 -22.69
N LYS A 267 4.92 8.40 -22.82
CA LYS A 267 5.52 7.95 -24.08
C LYS A 267 4.75 6.79 -24.71
N LEU A 268 4.02 6.01 -23.91
CA LEU A 268 3.12 4.98 -24.44
C LEU A 268 1.92 5.61 -25.16
N PRO A 269 1.36 4.94 -26.19
CA PRO A 269 0.21 5.47 -26.92
C PRO A 269 -1.03 5.50 -26.03
N LYS A 270 -1.73 6.64 -26.00
CA LYS A 270 -2.98 6.81 -25.24
C LYS A 270 -4.17 6.06 -25.84
N VAL A 271 -4.07 5.66 -27.11
CA VAL A 271 -5.10 4.91 -27.84
C VAL A 271 -4.43 3.83 -28.68
N GLY A 272 -4.97 2.61 -28.60
CA GLY A 272 -4.40 1.43 -29.24
C GLY A 272 -3.25 0.83 -28.45
N ASP A 273 -2.88 -0.40 -28.80
CA ASP A 273 -1.81 -1.15 -28.14
C ASP A 273 -0.42 -0.60 -28.48
N PHE A 274 0.53 -0.79 -27.58
CA PHE A 274 1.93 -0.48 -27.80
C PHE A 274 2.62 -1.67 -28.48
N VAL A 275 3.09 -1.48 -29.71
CA VAL A 275 3.91 -2.46 -30.43
C VAL A 275 5.38 -2.10 -30.24
N ASP A 276 6.14 -2.97 -29.58
CA ASP A 276 7.56 -2.73 -29.34
C ASP A 276 8.31 -2.53 -30.69
N PRO A 277 9.02 -1.41 -30.88
CA PRO A 277 9.79 -1.16 -32.11
C PRO A 277 10.85 -2.21 -32.41
N GLY A 278 11.36 -2.89 -31.38
CA GLY A 278 12.32 -4.01 -31.50
C GLY A 278 11.68 -5.34 -31.92
N GLY A 279 10.36 -5.41 -32.11
CA GLY A 279 9.65 -6.64 -32.46
C GLY A 279 9.63 -7.67 -31.33
N ASN A 280 9.67 -7.23 -30.07
CA ASN A 280 9.66 -8.10 -28.90
C ASN A 280 8.27 -8.48 -28.41
N GLY A 281 7.23 -7.77 -28.82
CA GLY A 281 5.85 -8.10 -28.51
C GLY A 281 4.93 -6.90 -28.57
N VAL A 282 3.79 -7.05 -27.92
CA VAL A 282 2.75 -6.02 -27.81
C VAL A 282 2.36 -5.90 -26.34
N ALA A 283 2.32 -4.66 -25.83
CA ALA A 283 1.68 -4.35 -24.56
C ALA A 283 0.26 -3.83 -24.84
N ARG A 284 -0.73 -4.43 -24.21
CA ARG A 284 -2.14 -4.11 -24.43
C ARG A 284 -2.54 -2.84 -23.68
N ASN A 285 -3.22 -1.93 -24.36
CA ASN A 285 -3.75 -0.73 -23.74
C ASN A 285 -5.14 -0.99 -23.14
N ASP A 286 -5.23 -0.93 -21.82
CA ASP A 286 -6.48 -1.08 -21.08
C ASP A 286 -7.21 0.26 -20.85
N GLY A 287 -6.66 1.37 -21.36
CA GLY A 287 -7.26 2.70 -21.35
C GLY A 287 -6.76 3.57 -20.20
N ALA A 288 -7.68 4.27 -19.54
CA ALA A 288 -7.35 5.17 -18.44
C ALA A 288 -7.19 4.40 -17.12
N PHE A 289 -6.23 4.83 -16.29
CA PHE A 289 -6.08 4.30 -14.95
C PHE A 289 -7.34 4.55 -14.13
N SER A 290 -7.73 3.57 -13.33
CA SER A 290 -8.71 3.75 -12.26
C SER A 290 -8.40 2.80 -11.12
N CYS A 291 -8.83 3.14 -9.91
CA CYS A 291 -8.65 2.23 -8.78
C CYS A 291 -9.48 0.96 -8.88
N LYS A 292 -10.56 0.99 -9.66
CA LYS A 292 -11.26 -0.24 -10.04
C LYS A 292 -10.37 -1.12 -10.91
N TRP A 293 -9.72 -0.56 -11.93
CA TRP A 293 -8.79 -1.30 -12.78
C TRP A 293 -7.66 -1.90 -11.94
N LEU A 294 -7.00 -1.12 -11.08
CA LEU A 294 -5.94 -1.62 -10.19
C LEU A 294 -6.40 -2.80 -9.34
N ALA A 295 -7.55 -2.66 -8.67
CA ALA A 295 -8.11 -3.74 -7.86
C ALA A 295 -8.46 -4.97 -8.68
N ASP A 296 -9.00 -4.80 -9.89
CA ASP A 296 -9.30 -5.92 -10.77
C ASP A 296 -8.02 -6.65 -11.23
N GLN A 297 -6.94 -5.93 -11.55
CA GLN A 297 -5.65 -6.56 -11.90
C GLN A 297 -5.11 -7.39 -10.72
N LEU A 298 -5.06 -6.79 -9.52
CA LEU A 298 -4.56 -7.50 -8.35
C LEU A 298 -5.46 -8.70 -7.96
N MET A 299 -6.78 -8.62 -8.13
CA MET A 299 -7.68 -9.76 -7.90
C MET A 299 -7.46 -10.90 -8.92
N MET A 300 -6.96 -10.60 -10.11
CA MET A 300 -6.60 -11.60 -11.12
C MET A 300 -5.23 -12.24 -10.85
N GLY A 301 -4.54 -11.87 -9.77
CA GLY A 301 -3.20 -12.37 -9.43
C GLY A 301 -2.10 -11.76 -10.29
N GLN A 302 -2.37 -10.62 -10.93
CA GLN A 302 -1.41 -9.86 -11.72
C GLN A 302 -0.62 -8.93 -10.80
N ASP A 303 0.64 -8.70 -11.10
CA ASP A 303 1.38 -7.59 -10.51
C ASP A 303 1.03 -6.28 -11.22
N VAL A 304 1.32 -5.16 -10.56
CA VAL A 304 1.16 -3.83 -11.14
C VAL A 304 2.31 -2.95 -10.70
N GLU A 305 2.94 -2.22 -11.62
CA GLU A 305 3.81 -1.10 -11.31
C GLU A 305 3.15 0.22 -11.64
N LEU A 306 3.46 1.24 -10.83
CA LEU A 306 2.96 2.59 -11.01
C LEU A 306 4.11 3.54 -11.31
N MET A 307 3.91 4.41 -12.29
CA MET A 307 4.83 5.46 -12.68
C MET A 307 4.25 6.84 -12.37
N THR A 308 5.05 7.65 -11.68
CA THR A 308 4.91 9.11 -11.64
C THR A 308 6.02 9.73 -12.50
N ARG A 309 6.12 11.07 -12.54
CA ARG A 309 7.17 11.70 -13.35
C ARG A 309 8.56 11.34 -12.85
N THR A 310 8.76 11.11 -11.55
CA THR A 310 10.10 10.91 -11.01
C THR A 310 10.39 9.49 -10.52
N HIS A 311 9.39 8.59 -10.51
CA HIS A 311 9.53 7.33 -9.79
C HIS A 311 8.62 6.20 -10.27
N TRP A 312 9.13 4.98 -10.09
CA TRP A 312 8.44 3.71 -10.31
C TRP A 312 8.39 2.90 -9.03
N VAL A 313 7.24 2.29 -8.74
CA VAL A 313 7.07 1.36 -7.62
C VAL A 313 6.26 0.15 -8.03
N VAL A 314 6.44 -0.97 -7.32
CA VAL A 314 5.57 -2.15 -7.47
C VAL A 314 4.48 -2.13 -6.41
N VAL A 315 3.23 -2.37 -6.83
CA VAL A 315 2.07 -2.43 -5.95
C VAL A 315 2.02 -3.77 -5.25
N ALA A 316 2.05 -3.74 -3.92
CA ALA A 316 1.83 -4.90 -3.08
C ALA A 316 0.38 -5.03 -2.61
N GLY A 317 -0.46 -4.03 -2.79
CA GLY A 317 -1.86 -4.14 -2.47
C GLY A 317 -2.67 -2.89 -2.76
N VAL A 318 -3.99 -3.04 -2.68
CA VAL A 318 -4.95 -1.95 -2.78
C VAL A 318 -6.09 -2.17 -1.79
N ILE A 319 -6.54 -1.09 -1.17
CA ILE A 319 -7.77 -1.04 -0.38
C ILE A 319 -8.66 0.02 -1.01
N ARG A 320 -9.87 -0.38 -1.43
CA ARG A 320 -10.85 0.47 -2.09
C ARG A 320 -12.18 0.42 -1.37
N TRP A 321 -12.83 1.58 -1.21
CA TRP A 321 -14.24 1.69 -0.82
C TRP A 321 -14.83 3.00 -1.36
N GLY A 322 -15.92 2.90 -2.11
CA GLY A 322 -16.43 4.05 -2.88
C GLY A 322 -15.34 4.62 -3.81
N ASP A 323 -15.08 5.91 -3.67
CA ASP A 323 -14.05 6.65 -4.41
C ASP A 323 -12.68 6.66 -3.72
N VAL A 324 -12.57 6.07 -2.52
CA VAL A 324 -11.29 6.00 -1.82
C VAL A 324 -10.46 4.86 -2.37
N CYS A 325 -9.19 5.16 -2.61
CA CYS A 325 -8.20 4.24 -3.13
C CYS A 325 -6.88 4.39 -2.39
N ILE A 326 -6.60 3.41 -1.55
CA ILE A 326 -5.35 3.29 -0.83
C ILE A 326 -4.49 2.29 -1.58
N VAL A 327 -3.31 2.74 -2.00
CA VAL A 327 -2.31 1.91 -2.66
C VAL A 327 -1.23 1.57 -1.64
N ILE A 328 -0.87 0.29 -1.59
CA ILE A 328 0.21 -0.24 -0.78
C ILE A 328 1.30 -0.68 -1.74
N PHE A 329 2.51 -0.16 -1.61
CA PHE A 329 3.60 -0.44 -2.55
C PHE A 329 4.92 -0.77 -1.85
N ARG A 330 5.85 -1.31 -2.62
CA ARG A 330 7.23 -1.60 -2.21
C ARG A 330 8.15 -0.61 -2.89
N ASP A 331 9.10 -0.10 -2.11
CA ASP A 331 10.06 0.90 -2.55
C ASP A 331 11.39 0.73 -1.79
N ASP A 332 12.50 1.03 -2.47
CA ASP A 332 13.81 1.25 -1.86
C ASP A 332 14.05 2.77 -1.81
N PRO A 333 13.83 3.42 -0.65
CA PRO A 333 13.98 4.88 -0.54
C PRO A 333 15.45 5.32 -0.46
N PHE A 334 16.40 4.37 -0.40
CA PHE A 334 17.82 4.67 -0.26
C PHE A 334 18.57 4.62 -1.59
N GLN A 335 18.24 3.63 -2.42
CA GLN A 335 18.81 3.38 -3.76
C GLN A 335 20.35 3.45 -3.81
N LYS A 336 21.02 2.91 -2.79
CA LYS A 336 22.49 2.94 -2.66
C LYS A 336 23.16 1.73 -3.30
N GLY A 337 22.41 0.82 -3.93
CA GLY A 337 22.93 -0.39 -4.55
C GLY A 337 23.83 -1.19 -3.61
N ALA A 338 25.05 -1.46 -4.06
CA ALA A 338 26.07 -2.14 -3.26
C ALA A 338 26.44 -1.41 -1.95
N ALA A 339 26.27 -0.09 -1.87
CA ALA A 339 26.54 0.72 -0.68
C ALA A 339 25.39 0.71 0.35
N THR A 340 24.29 0.01 0.06
CA THR A 340 23.18 -0.16 1.02
C THR A 340 23.63 -1.01 2.21
N THR A 341 23.54 -0.43 3.41
CA THR A 341 23.97 -1.09 4.65
C THR A 341 23.05 -2.26 5.02
N ALA A 342 23.54 -3.21 5.83
CA ALA A 342 22.73 -4.36 6.28
C ALA A 342 21.44 -3.94 7.01
N MET A 343 21.49 -2.85 7.79
CA MET A 343 20.32 -2.29 8.47
C MET A 343 19.29 -1.75 7.47
N GLN A 344 19.73 -1.01 6.45
CA GLN A 344 18.85 -0.51 5.39
C GLN A 344 18.25 -1.66 4.57
N LYS A 345 19.03 -2.70 4.24
CA LYS A 345 18.51 -3.90 3.57
C LYS A 345 17.39 -4.57 4.37
N ALA A 346 17.55 -4.66 5.69
CA ALA A 346 16.53 -5.19 6.58
C ALA A 346 15.26 -4.31 6.63
N GLU A 347 15.42 -2.98 6.56
CA GLU A 347 14.30 -2.02 6.46
C GLU A 347 13.57 -2.19 5.12
N ILE A 348 14.28 -2.14 3.99
CA ILE A 348 13.73 -2.33 2.63
C ILE A 348 12.92 -3.64 2.54
N ALA A 349 13.47 -4.74 3.06
CA ALA A 349 12.82 -6.05 2.99
C ALA A 349 11.49 -6.11 3.75
N LYS A 350 11.28 -5.28 4.77
CA LYS A 350 10.05 -5.28 5.60
C LYS A 350 9.09 -4.14 5.29
N ARG A 351 9.57 -3.08 4.62
CA ARG A 351 8.84 -1.83 4.41
C ARG A 351 7.68 -1.96 3.43
N TYR A 352 6.48 -1.56 3.88
CA TYR A 352 5.36 -1.23 3.00
C TYR A 352 5.08 0.26 3.12
N VAL A 353 4.90 0.92 1.98
CA VAL A 353 4.47 2.31 1.95
C VAL A 353 3.00 2.35 1.58
N VAL A 354 2.24 3.15 2.33
CA VAL A 354 0.80 3.33 2.11
C VAL A 354 0.56 4.74 1.64
N THR A 355 -0.16 4.88 0.53
CA THR A 355 -0.50 6.18 -0.05
C THR A 355 -1.94 6.18 -0.55
N ARG A 356 -2.51 7.37 -0.76
CA ARG A 356 -3.82 7.54 -1.38
C ARG A 356 -3.62 7.96 -2.83
N TYR A 357 -4.34 7.31 -3.74
CA TYR A 357 -4.59 7.86 -5.07
C TYR A 357 -5.79 8.81 -5.00
N ASP A 358 -5.60 10.04 -5.46
CA ASP A 358 -6.67 11.03 -5.56
C ASP A 358 -7.26 11.00 -6.98
N GLY A 359 -8.40 10.32 -7.13
CA GLY A 359 -9.08 10.22 -8.42
C GLY A 359 -9.65 11.54 -8.95
N SER A 360 -9.72 12.60 -8.12
CA SER A 360 -10.26 13.89 -8.56
C SER A 360 -9.27 14.69 -9.43
N ASP A 361 -7.97 14.56 -9.16
CA ASP A 361 -6.90 15.21 -9.91
C ASP A 361 -5.88 14.23 -10.52
N GLY A 362 -6.04 12.93 -10.28
CA GLY A 362 -5.20 11.87 -10.80
C GLY A 362 -3.81 11.79 -10.16
N THR A 363 -3.63 12.34 -8.96
CA THR A 363 -2.32 12.40 -8.30
C THR A 363 -2.13 11.31 -7.23
N ILE A 364 -0.87 11.01 -6.92
CA ILE A 364 -0.43 10.03 -5.94
C ILE A 364 0.93 10.43 -5.38
N ASN A 365 1.25 10.02 -4.14
CA ASN A 365 2.60 10.16 -3.59
C ASN A 365 3.29 8.78 -3.53
N LEU A 366 4.30 8.59 -4.37
CA LEU A 366 5.09 7.35 -4.45
C LEU A 366 6.43 7.44 -3.70
N GLY A 367 6.65 8.46 -2.88
CA GLY A 367 7.91 8.66 -2.14
C GLY A 367 8.64 9.95 -2.51
N ASN A 368 8.37 10.53 -3.68
CA ASN A 368 8.99 11.78 -4.13
C ASN A 368 8.05 12.99 -4.03
N GLY A 369 6.96 12.88 -3.27
CA GLY A 369 5.93 13.91 -3.17
C GLY A 369 4.70 13.60 -4.02
N ARG A 370 3.72 14.51 -4.02
CA ARG A 370 2.45 14.36 -4.74
C ARG A 370 2.64 14.70 -6.22
N GLU A 371 2.51 13.71 -7.09
CA GLU A 371 2.70 13.83 -8.54
C GLU A 371 1.52 13.21 -9.31
N PRO A 372 1.27 13.63 -10.57
CA PRO A 372 0.35 12.92 -11.45
C PRO A 372 0.80 11.47 -11.65
N LEU A 373 -0.13 10.53 -11.51
CA LEU A 373 0.09 9.16 -11.95
C LEU A 373 0.04 9.13 -13.48
N LEU A 374 1.15 8.80 -14.13
CA LEU A 374 1.28 8.86 -15.58
C LEU A 374 0.90 7.53 -16.23
N THR A 375 1.39 6.44 -15.66
CA THR A 375 1.26 5.10 -16.24
C THR A 375 1.11 4.06 -15.14
N ALA A 376 0.34 3.01 -15.42
CA ALA A 376 0.44 1.75 -14.68
C ALA A 376 0.71 0.61 -15.67
N LEU A 377 1.69 -0.24 -15.36
CA LEU A 377 2.00 -1.47 -16.09
C LEU A 377 1.52 -2.67 -15.28
N ALA A 378 1.08 -3.73 -15.94
CA ALA A 378 0.68 -4.96 -15.28
C ALA A 378 1.06 -6.18 -16.12
N GLU A 379 1.67 -7.19 -15.52
CA GLU A 379 1.90 -8.48 -16.16
C GLU A 379 0.86 -9.49 -15.73
N SER A 380 0.49 -10.33 -16.69
CA SER A 380 -0.40 -11.44 -16.39
C SER A 380 0.02 -12.72 -17.07
N PRO A 381 -0.14 -13.87 -16.40
CA PRO A 381 -0.03 -15.16 -17.06
C PRO A 381 -1.05 -15.26 -18.21
N LYS A 382 -0.59 -15.53 -19.44
CA LYS A 382 -1.48 -15.68 -20.62
C LYS A 382 -2.53 -16.75 -20.39
N LYS A 383 -2.16 -17.80 -19.67
CA LYS A 383 -3.12 -18.76 -19.09
C LYS A 383 -3.51 -18.25 -17.72
N LYS A 384 -4.72 -17.68 -17.62
CA LYS A 384 -5.31 -17.27 -16.34
C LYS A 384 -5.18 -18.39 -15.33
N LEU A 385 -4.22 -18.24 -14.41
CA LEU A 385 -4.22 -19.01 -13.18
C LEU A 385 -5.42 -18.49 -12.41
N TRP A 386 -6.50 -19.26 -12.41
CA TRP A 386 -7.63 -18.94 -11.55
C TRP A 386 -7.13 -19.13 -10.11
N VAL A 387 -6.60 -18.07 -9.52
CA VAL A 387 -6.29 -18.05 -8.09
C VAL A 387 -7.66 -17.95 -7.42
N PRO A 388 -8.15 -19.00 -6.73
CA PRO A 388 -9.34 -18.83 -5.91
C PRO A 388 -9.06 -17.68 -4.96
N ALA A 389 -9.88 -16.63 -5.00
CA ALA A 389 -9.78 -15.50 -4.09
C ALA A 389 -9.78 -16.02 -2.64
N SER A 390 -8.60 -16.25 -2.08
CA SER A 390 -8.44 -16.85 -0.77
C SER A 390 -8.63 -15.75 0.28
N SER A 391 -9.89 -15.37 0.56
CA SER A 391 -10.32 -14.79 1.87
C SER A 391 -11.70 -14.10 1.90
N THR A 392 -12.55 -14.15 0.87
CA THR A 392 -13.96 -13.67 1.04
C THR A 392 -14.84 -14.63 1.85
N ALA A 393 -14.36 -15.84 2.16
CA ALA A 393 -15.12 -16.86 2.88
C ALA A 393 -15.48 -16.49 4.34
N SER A 394 -14.85 -15.50 4.97
CA SER A 394 -15.11 -15.19 6.39
C SER A 394 -16.22 -14.15 6.62
N ILE A 395 -16.51 -13.26 5.67
CA ILE A 395 -17.49 -12.17 5.89
C ILE A 395 -18.92 -12.62 5.53
N VAL A 396 -19.09 -13.49 4.52
CA VAL A 396 -20.41 -13.95 4.06
C VAL A 396 -21.09 -14.88 5.09
N VAL A 397 -20.32 -15.66 5.84
CA VAL A 397 -20.86 -16.58 6.87
C VAL A 397 -21.46 -15.81 8.06
N LEU A 398 -20.89 -14.66 8.42
CA LEU A 398 -21.41 -13.84 9.53
C LEU A 398 -22.72 -13.13 9.15
N ALA A 399 -22.85 -12.66 7.90
CA ALA A 399 -24.07 -12.02 7.40
C ALA A 399 -25.26 -13.00 7.30
N LEU A 400 -25.02 -14.26 6.89
CA LEU A 400 -26.05 -15.30 6.84
C LEU A 400 -26.50 -15.75 8.23
N LEU A 401 -25.59 -15.81 9.21
CA LEU A 401 -25.94 -16.16 10.60
C LEU A 401 -26.74 -15.04 11.29
N LEU A 402 -26.45 -13.78 11.02
CA LEU A 402 -27.24 -12.63 11.51
C LEU A 402 -28.63 -12.56 10.87
N ALA A 403 -28.75 -12.84 9.57
CA ALA A 403 -30.04 -12.90 8.88
C ALA A 403 -30.92 -14.06 9.41
N ALA A 404 -30.32 -15.22 9.70
CA ALA A 404 -31.02 -16.35 10.30
C ALA A 404 -31.48 -16.04 11.74
N ALA A 405 -30.64 -15.40 12.56
CA ALA A 405 -30.98 -15.00 13.93
C ALA A 405 -32.12 -13.96 13.97
N LEU A 406 -32.11 -12.98 13.06
CA LEU A 406 -33.17 -11.98 12.93
C LEU A 406 -34.48 -12.57 12.37
N GLY A 407 -34.39 -13.54 11.46
CA GLY A 407 -35.55 -14.29 10.95
C GLY A 407 -36.25 -15.12 12.04
N ILE A 408 -35.47 -15.77 12.92
CA ILE A 408 -35.99 -16.55 14.05
C ILE A 408 -36.63 -15.64 15.12
N ALA A 409 -36.06 -14.46 15.37
CA ALA A 409 -36.61 -13.48 16.31
C ALA A 409 -37.97 -12.90 15.84
N ARG A 410 -38.16 -12.71 14.53
CA ARG A 410 -39.43 -12.23 13.96
C ARG A 410 -40.56 -13.25 14.04
N ASN A 411 -40.26 -14.56 13.93
CA ASN A 411 -41.29 -15.61 14.00
C ASN A 411 -41.78 -15.93 15.41
N ARG A 412 -41.07 -15.51 16.48
CA ARG A 412 -41.53 -15.72 17.87
C ARG A 412 -42.55 -14.68 18.37
N ARG A 413 -42.79 -13.58 17.65
CA ARG A 413 -43.78 -12.55 18.04
C ARG A 413 -45.19 -12.76 17.48
N ARG A 414 -45.45 -13.88 16.80
CA ARG A 414 -46.80 -14.28 16.37
C ARG A 414 -47.27 -15.50 17.14
N ARG A 415 -47.60 -15.32 18.43
CA ARG A 415 -48.59 -16.18 19.08
C ARG A 415 -49.86 -15.36 19.27
N PRO A 416 -51.01 -15.78 18.72
CA PRO A 416 -52.28 -15.15 19.03
C PRO A 416 -52.60 -15.40 20.51
N ALA A 417 -53.05 -14.35 21.20
CA ALA A 417 -53.69 -14.49 22.49
C ALA A 417 -54.98 -15.30 22.28
N ALA A 418 -55.06 -16.49 22.88
CA ALA A 418 -56.32 -17.21 23.02
C ALA A 418 -57.10 -16.57 24.17
N GLY A 419 -58.37 -16.27 23.91
CA GLY A 419 -59.37 -15.95 24.93
C GLY A 419 -59.91 -17.19 25.63
#